data_AF-A0A1S2LA22-F1
#
_entry.id   AF-A0A1S2LA22-F1
#
_cell.length_a   1.000
_cell.length_b   1.000
_cell.length_c   1.000
_cell.angle_alpha   90.00
_cell.angle_beta   90.00
_cell.angle_gamma   90.00
#
_symmetry.space_group_name_H-M   'P 1'
#
loop_
_entity.id
_entity.type
_entity.pdbx_description
1 polymer ?
#
loop_
_entity_poly.entity_id
_entity_poly.type
_entity_poly.pdbx_seq_one_letter_code
_entity_poly.pdbx_strand_id
1 'polypeptide(L)'
;MAKQKYWNGSDWIQISPSMQEFLDHLANNVLHTAYTTCATAVGTTAKVASLTGFTLVTGSRVTIKFTNANTASAPTLNINNTGAKAIWLNGTQVGSGGWEAGAVIEFVYDGTRYNAINDAGIGRLCNLETTNKNNLVAAVNELFTNVSSGKIQVAAAITDKGVNANGSDTFSQLASKIGQIATGKKWASGITSSSATTMAFRLGSSGTSTVSRPFITVSGLDFIPNFIIASTNGETGWGSITVFRRDGFGTLSMIRDIHISDTHWSSTSSGEIAGFRSDVGNAYVDGTGFRLPFKSPNINNIQWVAFE
;
A
#
# COMPACT_ATOMS: atom_id res chain seq x y z
N MET A 1 -71.75 23.69 26.42
CA MET A 1 -70.84 22.63 25.93
C MET A 1 -71.69 21.53 25.33
N ALA A 2 -71.48 21.18 24.06
CA ALA A 2 -72.23 20.11 23.40
C ALA A 2 -71.89 18.78 24.10
N LYS A 3 -72.89 18.11 24.67
CA LYS A 3 -72.72 16.81 25.33
C LYS A 3 -72.43 15.76 24.25
N GLN A 4 -71.23 15.19 24.24
CA GLN A 4 -70.87 14.10 23.33
C GLN A 4 -71.61 12.81 23.74
N LYS A 5 -72.17 12.10 22.75
CA LYS A 5 -72.98 10.90 22.94
C LYS A 5 -72.27 9.70 22.33
N TYR A 6 -72.26 8.57 23.04
CA TYR A 6 -71.73 7.28 22.59
C TYR A 6 -72.88 6.27 22.46
N TRP A 7 -72.87 5.45 21.41
CA TRP A 7 -73.89 4.42 21.17
C TRP A 7 -73.42 3.08 21.73
N ASN A 8 -74.18 2.49 22.66
CA ASN A 8 -73.80 1.21 23.30
C ASN A 8 -74.45 -0.03 22.65
N GLY A 9 -75.16 0.13 21.53
CA GLY A 9 -75.89 -0.94 20.86
C GLY A 9 -77.40 -0.96 21.14
N SER A 10 -77.88 -0.23 22.14
CA SER A 10 -79.32 -0.09 22.43
C SER A 10 -79.76 1.36 22.66
N ASP A 11 -78.89 2.21 23.20
CA ASP A 11 -79.17 3.62 23.51
C ASP A 11 -77.94 4.53 23.30
N TRP A 12 -78.22 5.83 23.13
CA TRP A 12 -77.20 6.88 23.15
C TRP A 12 -76.94 7.35 24.59
N ILE A 13 -75.79 6.99 25.14
CA ILE A 13 -75.37 7.40 26.47
C ILE A 13 -74.50 8.66 26.42
N GLN A 14 -74.70 9.57 27.37
CA GLN A 14 -73.80 10.72 27.56
C GLN A 14 -72.52 10.24 28.22
N ILE A 15 -71.38 10.59 27.62
CA ILE A 15 -70.06 10.28 28.18
C ILE A 15 -69.34 11.58 28.55
N SER A 16 -68.47 11.51 29.55
CA SER A 16 -67.60 12.63 29.89
C SER A 16 -66.57 12.85 28.77
N PRO A 17 -66.06 14.09 28.60
CA PRO A 17 -64.95 14.34 27.67
C PRO A 17 -63.74 13.43 27.89
N SER A 18 -63.40 13.13 29.15
CA SER A 18 -62.31 12.22 29.51
C SER A 18 -62.55 10.77 29.07
N MET A 19 -63.80 10.30 29.05
CA MET A 19 -64.14 8.96 28.57
C MET A 19 -64.07 8.89 27.04
N GLN A 20 -64.41 9.99 26.34
CA GLN A 20 -64.20 10.09 24.90
C GLN A 20 -62.70 10.06 24.57
N GLU A 21 -61.88 10.85 25.26
CA GLU A 21 -60.43 10.86 25.10
C GLU A 21 -59.81 9.47 25.35
N PHE A 22 -60.32 8.72 26.33
CA PHE A 22 -59.90 7.35 26.59
C PHE A 22 -60.31 6.37 25.47
N LEU A 23 -61.51 6.52 24.92
CA LEU A 23 -61.96 5.71 23.77
C LEU A 23 -61.17 6.04 22.51
N ASP A 24 -60.85 7.31 22.28
CA ASP A 24 -59.99 7.76 21.18
C ASP A 24 -58.55 7.25 21.37
N HIS A 25 -58.05 7.24 22.62
CA HIS A 25 -56.76 6.64 22.94
C HIS A 25 -56.76 5.11 22.79
N LEU A 26 -57.84 4.42 23.14
CA LEU A 26 -58.02 2.98 22.91
C LEU A 26 -58.04 2.65 21.41
N ALA A 27 -58.74 3.47 20.61
CA ALA A 27 -58.73 3.37 19.15
C ALA A 27 -57.32 3.62 18.58
N ASN A 28 -56.58 4.58 19.14
CA ASN A 28 -55.18 4.85 18.77
C ASN A 28 -54.19 3.77 19.27
N ASN A 29 -54.48 3.07 20.37
CA ASN A 29 -53.61 2.01 20.89
C ASN A 29 -53.56 0.80 19.94
N VAL A 30 -54.56 0.62 19.07
CA VAL A 30 -54.53 -0.35 17.96
C VAL A 30 -53.43 -0.02 16.94
N LEU A 31 -52.97 1.24 16.88
CA LEU A 31 -51.82 1.66 16.06
C LEU A 31 -50.47 1.25 16.68
N HIS A 32 -50.40 0.96 17.98
CA HIS A 32 -49.17 0.48 18.64
C HIS A 32 -48.89 -1.01 18.43
N THR A 33 -49.86 -1.79 17.96
CA THR A 33 -49.70 -3.21 17.58
C THR A 33 -49.23 -3.40 16.13
N ALA A 34 -48.46 -2.47 15.56
CA ALA A 34 -48.05 -2.53 14.16
C ALA A 34 -46.82 -3.43 13.91
N TYR A 35 -46.66 -4.54 14.64
CA TYR A 35 -45.55 -5.48 14.48
C TYR A 35 -46.05 -6.86 14.03
N THR A 36 -45.43 -7.42 12.99
CA THR A 36 -45.69 -8.81 12.56
C THR A 36 -44.43 -9.48 11.99
N THR A 37 -44.53 -10.76 11.66
CA THR A 37 -43.47 -11.53 11.00
C THR A 37 -43.88 -11.92 9.58
N CYS A 38 -42.90 -11.98 8.69
CA CYS A 38 -43.06 -12.50 7.33
C CYS A 38 -42.09 -13.66 7.12
N ALA A 39 -42.64 -14.87 6.98
CA ALA A 39 -41.88 -16.10 6.76
C ALA A 39 -41.84 -16.54 5.29
N THR A 40 -42.22 -15.65 4.36
CA THR A 40 -42.24 -15.95 2.92
C THR A 40 -40.84 -16.37 2.44
N ALA A 41 -40.76 -17.36 1.53
CA ALA A 41 -39.50 -17.86 1.00
C ALA A 41 -38.67 -16.76 0.28
N VAL A 42 -37.34 -16.96 0.24
CA VAL A 42 -36.36 -15.93 -0.18
C VAL A 42 -36.63 -15.35 -1.57
N GLY A 43 -36.93 -16.22 -2.55
CA GLY A 43 -37.12 -15.85 -3.96
C GLY A 43 -38.54 -15.44 -4.36
N THR A 44 -39.52 -15.55 -3.46
CA THR A 44 -40.91 -15.22 -3.78
C THR A 44 -41.10 -13.71 -3.88
N THR A 45 -41.64 -13.22 -5.00
CA THR A 45 -41.90 -11.78 -5.21
C THR A 45 -42.93 -11.22 -4.23
N ALA A 46 -44.05 -11.92 -4.01
CA ALA A 46 -45.09 -11.49 -3.07
C ALA A 46 -44.76 -11.94 -1.65
N LYS A 47 -44.29 -11.01 -0.82
CA LYS A 47 -44.10 -11.21 0.61
C LYS A 47 -45.44 -11.02 1.32
N VAL A 48 -45.85 -11.99 2.12
CA VAL A 48 -47.15 -12.00 2.79
C VAL A 48 -46.97 -11.97 4.30
N ALA A 49 -47.74 -11.11 4.97
CA ALA A 49 -47.82 -11.04 6.42
C ALA A 49 -49.28 -10.87 6.88
N SER A 50 -49.56 -11.22 8.12
CA SER A 50 -50.87 -11.04 8.74
C SER A 50 -50.73 -10.22 10.02
N LEU A 51 -51.59 -9.24 10.20
CA LEU A 51 -51.52 -8.29 11.31
C LEU A 51 -52.93 -7.88 11.74
N THR A 52 -53.39 -8.39 12.88
CA THR A 52 -54.72 -8.09 13.40
C THR A 52 -54.94 -6.59 13.54
N GLY A 53 -56.08 -6.09 13.06
CA GLY A 53 -56.44 -4.66 13.13
C GLY A 53 -55.76 -3.76 12.09
N PHE A 54 -54.83 -4.28 11.28
CA PHE A 54 -54.19 -3.49 10.24
C PHE A 54 -55.14 -3.24 9.07
N THR A 55 -55.33 -1.96 8.76
CA THR A 55 -56.02 -1.47 7.57
C THR A 55 -55.03 -0.66 6.73
N LEU A 56 -55.06 -0.85 5.40
CA LEU A 56 -54.17 -0.14 4.49
C LEU A 56 -54.80 1.19 4.07
N VAL A 57 -54.28 2.29 4.60
CA VAL A 57 -54.58 3.67 4.20
C VAL A 57 -53.28 4.45 4.04
N THR A 58 -53.29 5.55 3.29
CA THR A 58 -52.11 6.42 3.19
C THR A 58 -51.65 6.86 4.59
N GLY A 59 -50.37 6.67 4.88
CA GLY A 59 -49.78 6.91 6.20
C GLY A 59 -49.74 5.69 7.12
N SER A 60 -50.33 4.55 6.75
CA SER A 60 -50.23 3.31 7.55
C SER A 60 -48.76 2.93 7.76
N ARG A 61 -48.33 2.83 9.03
CA ARG A 61 -47.00 2.39 9.43
C ARG A 61 -47.03 0.95 9.92
N VAL A 62 -46.00 0.17 9.60
CA VAL A 62 -45.89 -1.22 10.05
C VAL A 62 -44.44 -1.65 10.15
N THR A 63 -44.11 -2.36 11.22
CA THR A 63 -42.81 -2.98 11.44
C THR A 63 -42.92 -4.47 11.16
N ILE A 64 -42.08 -4.99 10.27
CA ILE A 64 -42.09 -6.41 9.90
C ILE A 64 -40.72 -7.00 10.18
N LYS A 65 -40.70 -8.13 10.90
CA LYS A 65 -39.54 -9.02 10.95
C LYS A 65 -39.62 -10.04 9.83
N PHE A 66 -38.65 -10.02 8.92
CA PHE A 66 -38.53 -11.03 7.88
C PHE A 66 -37.72 -12.22 8.40
N THR A 67 -38.30 -13.42 8.39
CA THR A 67 -37.58 -14.64 8.81
C THR A 67 -36.47 -15.00 7.82
N ASN A 68 -36.69 -14.70 6.52
CA ASN A 68 -35.79 -15.06 5.43
C ASN A 68 -35.27 -13.80 4.71
N ALA A 69 -34.05 -13.88 4.15
CA ALA A 69 -33.48 -12.83 3.31
C ALA A 69 -34.28 -12.64 2.00
N ASN A 70 -34.16 -11.48 1.35
CA ASN A 70 -34.77 -11.27 0.02
C ASN A 70 -33.81 -11.60 -1.12
N THR A 71 -34.21 -12.50 -2.02
CA THR A 71 -33.52 -12.71 -3.31
C THR A 71 -34.40 -12.36 -4.52
N ALA A 72 -35.64 -11.91 -4.32
CA ALA A 72 -36.51 -11.46 -5.39
C ALA A 72 -36.05 -10.11 -5.95
N SER A 73 -36.10 -9.94 -7.28
CA SER A 73 -35.62 -8.73 -7.98
C SER A 73 -36.54 -7.51 -7.82
N ALA A 74 -37.81 -7.70 -7.45
CA ALA A 74 -38.80 -6.64 -7.29
C ALA A 74 -39.87 -7.05 -6.26
N PRO A 75 -39.53 -7.24 -4.97
CA PRO A 75 -40.46 -7.74 -3.97
C PRO A 75 -41.62 -6.77 -3.75
N THR A 76 -42.75 -7.35 -3.39
CA THR A 76 -43.98 -6.66 -2.98
C THR A 76 -44.37 -7.14 -1.59
N LEU A 77 -45.11 -6.32 -0.86
CA LEU A 77 -45.64 -6.62 0.46
C LEU A 77 -47.18 -6.64 0.39
N ASN A 78 -47.78 -7.69 0.93
CA ASN A 78 -49.22 -7.85 1.06
C ASN A 78 -49.54 -8.20 2.51
N ILE A 79 -50.21 -7.28 3.21
CA ILE A 79 -50.64 -7.48 4.60
C ILE A 79 -52.16 -7.69 4.60
N ASN A 80 -52.64 -8.75 5.25
CA ASN A 80 -54.08 -9.06 5.37
C ASN A 80 -54.82 -9.10 4.02
N ASN A 81 -54.15 -9.54 2.94
CA ASN A 81 -54.74 -9.58 1.60
C ASN A 81 -55.24 -8.20 1.07
N THR A 82 -54.64 -7.10 1.53
CA THR A 82 -54.94 -5.74 1.04
C THR A 82 -54.40 -5.46 -0.37
N GLY A 83 -53.71 -6.43 -0.96
CA GLY A 83 -53.13 -6.37 -2.29
C GLY A 83 -51.60 -6.23 -2.23
N ALA A 84 -50.91 -6.85 -3.18
CA ALA A 84 -49.45 -6.78 -3.26
C ALA A 84 -49.02 -5.37 -3.71
N LYS A 85 -48.27 -4.67 -2.86
CA LYS A 85 -47.73 -3.32 -3.14
C LYS A 85 -46.22 -3.36 -3.22
N ALA A 86 -45.63 -2.62 -4.15
CA ALA A 86 -44.17 -2.55 -4.29
C ALA A 86 -43.51 -2.01 -3.02
N ILE A 87 -42.29 -2.48 -2.75
CA ILE A 87 -41.46 -2.00 -1.63
C ILE A 87 -40.37 -1.10 -2.19
N TRP A 88 -40.26 0.11 -1.65
CA TRP A 88 -39.30 1.12 -2.09
C TRP A 88 -38.43 1.57 -0.92
N LEU A 89 -37.21 1.96 -1.24
CA LEU A 89 -36.23 2.49 -0.32
C LEU A 89 -35.58 3.71 -1.00
N ASN A 90 -35.63 4.88 -0.34
CA ASN A 90 -35.07 6.13 -0.85
C ASN A 90 -35.47 6.45 -2.30
N GLY A 91 -36.74 6.26 -2.65
CA GLY A 91 -37.23 6.56 -4.00
C GLY A 91 -36.78 5.58 -5.09
N THR A 92 -36.26 4.40 -4.74
CA THR A 92 -35.98 3.30 -5.69
C THR A 92 -36.67 2.02 -5.23
N GLN A 93 -37.18 1.21 -6.16
CA GLN A 93 -37.75 -0.09 -5.82
C GLN A 93 -36.66 -1.00 -5.25
N VAL A 94 -36.95 -1.69 -4.13
CA VAL A 94 -36.03 -2.64 -3.53
C VAL A 94 -35.76 -3.79 -4.51
N GLY A 95 -34.52 -4.26 -4.58
CA GLY A 95 -34.12 -5.39 -5.41
C GLY A 95 -33.67 -6.61 -4.59
N SER A 96 -32.97 -7.53 -5.26
CA SER A 96 -32.33 -8.67 -4.60
C SER A 96 -31.33 -8.20 -3.53
N GLY A 97 -31.22 -8.94 -2.43
CA GLY A 97 -30.45 -8.57 -1.24
C GLY A 97 -31.09 -7.43 -0.45
N GLY A 98 -32.37 -7.11 -0.70
CA GLY A 98 -33.09 -5.98 -0.10
C GLY A 98 -32.94 -5.89 1.42
N TRP A 99 -32.93 -7.05 2.08
CA TRP A 99 -32.74 -7.26 3.50
C TRP A 99 -32.20 -8.66 3.77
N GLU A 100 -31.59 -8.84 4.94
CA GLU A 100 -31.06 -10.11 5.42
C GLU A 100 -32.10 -10.90 6.24
N ALA A 101 -31.83 -12.20 6.47
CA ALA A 101 -32.66 -13.02 7.33
C ALA A 101 -32.68 -12.47 8.77
N GLY A 102 -33.88 -12.35 9.35
CA GLY A 102 -34.10 -11.77 10.68
C GLY A 102 -34.24 -10.25 10.71
N ALA A 103 -34.09 -9.54 9.58
CA ALA A 103 -34.20 -8.09 9.52
C ALA A 103 -35.58 -7.59 9.99
N VAL A 104 -35.57 -6.53 10.80
CA VAL A 104 -36.77 -5.83 11.28
C VAL A 104 -36.82 -4.46 10.62
N ILE A 105 -37.83 -4.23 9.80
CA ILE A 105 -37.92 -3.03 8.96
C ILE A 105 -39.26 -2.36 9.20
N GLU A 106 -39.22 -1.06 9.41
CA GLU A 106 -40.42 -0.23 9.44
C GLU A 106 -40.76 0.27 8.04
N PHE A 107 -42.04 0.24 7.69
CA PHE A 107 -42.58 0.68 6.41
C PHE A 107 -43.68 1.71 6.62
N VAL A 108 -43.78 2.67 5.69
CA VAL A 108 -44.90 3.63 5.60
C VAL A 108 -45.56 3.49 4.22
N TYR A 109 -46.87 3.28 4.19
CA TYR A 109 -47.64 3.26 2.94
C TYR A 109 -47.94 4.69 2.46
N ASP A 110 -47.61 5.03 1.21
CA ASP A 110 -47.81 6.38 0.64
C ASP A 110 -49.11 6.54 -0.18
N GLY A 111 -49.95 5.52 -0.22
CA GLY A 111 -51.14 5.47 -1.09
C GLY A 111 -50.96 4.60 -2.33
N THR A 112 -49.72 4.29 -2.71
CA THR A 112 -49.39 3.45 -3.88
C THR A 112 -48.47 2.27 -3.52
N ARG A 113 -47.52 2.49 -2.62
CA ARG A 113 -46.41 1.56 -2.30
C ARG A 113 -45.99 1.68 -0.84
N TYR A 114 -45.19 0.72 -0.37
CA TYR A 114 -44.55 0.79 0.94
C TYR A 114 -43.15 1.40 0.81
N ASN A 115 -42.87 2.44 1.57
CA ASN A 115 -41.54 3.02 1.71
C ASN A 115 -40.90 2.48 2.99
N ALA A 116 -39.82 1.72 2.85
CA ALA A 116 -39.00 1.29 3.96
C ALA A 116 -38.32 2.52 4.59
N ILE A 117 -38.47 2.68 5.90
CA ILE A 117 -37.75 3.68 6.67
C ILE A 117 -36.30 3.19 6.80
N ASN A 118 -35.36 4.05 6.43
CA ASN A 118 -33.94 3.78 6.51
C ASN A 118 -33.19 5.00 7.03
N ASP A 119 -31.96 4.77 7.47
CA ASP A 119 -30.98 5.82 7.67
C ASP A 119 -30.51 6.33 6.29
N ALA A 120 -30.91 7.56 5.96
CA ALA A 120 -30.71 8.15 4.63
C ALA A 120 -29.23 8.31 4.23
N GLY A 121 -28.27 8.16 5.16
CA GLY A 121 -26.84 8.31 4.89
C GLY A 121 -26.07 7.01 4.64
N ILE A 122 -26.63 5.85 5.00
CA ILE A 122 -25.88 4.59 4.97
C ILE A 122 -26.39 3.76 3.79
N GLY A 123 -25.54 3.61 2.77
CA GLY A 123 -25.83 2.78 1.60
C GLY A 123 -26.00 1.29 1.95
N ARG A 124 -26.19 0.46 0.92
CA ARG A 124 -26.43 -0.99 1.11
C ARG A 124 -25.12 -1.74 1.34
N LEU A 125 -25.10 -2.69 2.29
CA LEU A 125 -23.93 -3.54 2.57
C LEU A 125 -23.50 -4.37 1.35
N CYS A 126 -24.45 -4.82 0.53
CA CYS A 126 -24.15 -5.57 -0.69
C CYS A 126 -23.31 -4.77 -1.72
N ASN A 127 -23.36 -3.44 -1.66
CA ASN A 127 -22.62 -2.55 -2.55
C ASN A 127 -21.19 -2.27 -2.05
N LEU A 128 -20.80 -2.77 -0.87
CA LEU A 128 -19.42 -2.68 -0.42
C LEU A 128 -18.54 -3.54 -1.33
N GLU A 129 -17.42 -3.00 -1.80
CA GLU A 129 -16.41 -3.73 -2.59
C GLU A 129 -15.44 -4.54 -1.72
N THR A 130 -15.51 -4.38 -0.40
CA THR A 130 -14.75 -5.17 0.57
C THR A 130 -15.23 -6.62 0.59
N THR A 131 -14.37 -7.54 1.04
CA THR A 131 -14.75 -8.94 1.18
C THR A 131 -15.74 -9.11 2.33
N ASN A 132 -15.52 -8.39 3.43
CA ASN A 132 -16.38 -8.37 4.59
C ASN A 132 -17.53 -7.38 4.38
N LYS A 133 -18.73 -7.93 4.22
CA LYS A 133 -19.98 -7.17 4.03
C LYS A 133 -20.95 -7.34 5.20
N ASN A 134 -20.47 -7.81 6.36
CA ASN A 134 -21.32 -8.06 7.53
C ASN A 134 -21.90 -6.77 8.11
N ASN A 135 -21.10 -5.70 8.13
CA ASN A 135 -21.50 -4.35 8.50
C ASN A 135 -20.45 -3.34 8.01
N LEU A 136 -20.79 -2.04 8.08
CA LEU A 136 -19.90 -0.97 7.63
C LEU A 136 -18.60 -0.89 8.43
N VAL A 137 -18.63 -1.11 9.75
CA VAL A 137 -17.43 -1.05 10.61
C VAL A 137 -16.43 -2.13 10.23
N ALA A 138 -16.91 -3.35 9.99
CA ALA A 138 -16.09 -4.48 9.59
C ALA A 138 -15.43 -4.25 8.22
N ALA A 139 -16.18 -3.70 7.26
CA ALA A 139 -15.66 -3.32 5.95
C ALA A 139 -14.59 -2.22 6.03
N VAL A 140 -14.84 -1.17 6.83
CA VAL A 140 -13.87 -0.09 7.04
C VAL A 140 -12.59 -0.60 7.70
N ASN A 141 -12.70 -1.47 8.70
CA ASN A 141 -11.54 -2.09 9.34
C ASN A 141 -10.73 -2.96 8.37
N GLU A 142 -11.39 -3.73 7.49
CA GLU A 142 -10.71 -4.47 6.43
C GLU A 142 -9.92 -3.55 5.50
N LEU A 143 -10.51 -2.42 5.09
CA LEU A 143 -9.82 -1.43 4.25
C LEU A 143 -8.56 -0.87 4.95
N PHE A 144 -8.63 -0.53 6.24
CA PHE A 144 -7.47 -0.08 7.01
C PHE A 144 -6.38 -1.15 7.09
N THR A 145 -6.75 -2.41 7.33
CA THR A 145 -5.80 -3.53 7.36
C THR A 145 -5.14 -3.76 6.01
N ASN A 146 -5.89 -3.69 4.90
CA ASN A 146 -5.36 -3.83 3.55
C ASN A 146 -4.34 -2.73 3.23
N VAL A 147 -4.65 -1.47 3.54
CA VAL A 147 -3.73 -0.34 3.35
C VAL A 147 -2.46 -0.52 4.18
N SER A 148 -2.58 -0.88 5.46
CA SER A 148 -1.43 -1.09 6.34
C SER A 148 -0.52 -2.22 5.81
N SER A 149 -1.11 -3.33 5.40
CA SER A 149 -0.40 -4.48 4.84
C SER A 149 0.36 -4.11 3.56
N GLY A 150 -0.28 -3.35 2.67
CA GLY A 150 0.35 -2.85 1.45
C GLY A 150 1.56 -1.95 1.72
N LYS A 151 1.45 -1.03 2.69
CA LYS A 151 2.58 -0.18 3.10
C LYS A 151 3.75 -0.98 3.68
N ILE A 152 3.48 -2.01 4.49
CA ILE A 152 4.52 -2.89 5.05
C ILE A 152 5.28 -3.59 3.92
N GLN A 153 4.58 -4.13 2.91
CA GLN A 153 5.23 -4.81 1.79
C GLN A 153 6.10 -3.87 0.95
N VAL A 154 5.59 -2.67 0.64
CA VAL A 154 6.36 -1.65 -0.11
C VAL A 154 7.57 -1.18 0.69
N ALA A 155 7.42 -0.92 1.99
CA ALA A 155 8.52 -0.52 2.87
C ALA A 155 9.62 -1.59 2.97
N ALA A 156 9.23 -2.87 3.06
CA ALA A 156 10.18 -3.97 3.04
C ALA A 156 10.99 -3.99 1.73
N ALA A 157 10.32 -3.87 0.58
CA ALA A 157 10.99 -3.84 -0.72
C ALA A 157 11.97 -2.65 -0.88
N ILE A 158 11.64 -1.49 -0.33
CA ILE A 158 12.53 -0.31 -0.34
C ILE A 158 13.75 -0.56 0.58
N THR A 159 13.53 -1.13 1.75
CA THR A 159 14.59 -1.52 2.69
C THR A 159 15.53 -2.55 2.10
N ASP A 160 15.02 -3.53 1.35
CA ASP A 160 15.82 -4.52 0.62
C ASP A 160 16.72 -3.88 -0.46
N LYS A 161 16.37 -2.68 -0.92
CA LYS A 161 17.18 -1.86 -1.84
C LYS A 161 18.15 -0.93 -1.12
N GLY A 162 18.33 -1.07 0.19
CA GLY A 162 19.29 -0.32 0.99
C GLY A 162 18.78 1.04 1.49
N VAL A 163 17.50 1.37 1.29
CA VAL A 163 16.90 2.61 1.79
C VAL A 163 15.97 2.29 2.96
N ASN A 164 16.28 2.80 4.16
CA ASN A 164 15.49 2.47 5.36
C ASN A 164 14.04 2.99 5.28
N ALA A 165 13.07 2.07 5.17
CA ALA A 165 11.63 2.35 5.13
C ALA A 165 10.85 1.55 6.18
N ASN A 166 9.70 2.08 6.61
CA ASN A 166 8.85 1.44 7.62
C ASN A 166 7.38 1.41 7.16
N GLY A 167 6.62 0.37 7.53
CA GLY A 167 5.19 0.30 7.25
C GLY A 167 4.35 1.43 7.90
N SER A 168 4.90 2.12 8.89
CA SER A 168 4.30 3.33 9.48
C SER A 168 4.47 4.58 8.62
N ASP A 169 5.41 4.60 7.65
CA ASP A 169 5.61 5.73 6.75
C ASP A 169 4.31 6.07 6.01
N THR A 170 4.12 7.35 5.72
CA THR A 170 3.06 7.83 4.81
C THR A 170 3.41 7.44 3.36
N PHE A 171 2.41 7.41 2.47
CA PHE A 171 2.66 7.14 1.05
C PHE A 171 3.62 8.15 0.42
N SER A 172 3.59 9.41 0.84
CA SER A 172 4.53 10.45 0.37
C SER A 172 5.97 10.18 0.82
N GLN A 173 6.16 9.73 2.07
CA GLN A 173 7.47 9.32 2.58
C GLN A 173 8.00 8.08 1.85
N LEU A 174 7.16 7.06 1.62
CA LEU A 174 7.55 5.89 0.84
C LEU A 174 7.95 6.28 -0.60
N ALA A 175 7.19 7.16 -1.26
CA ALA A 175 7.51 7.65 -2.59
C ALA A 175 8.86 8.39 -2.64
N SER A 176 9.13 9.24 -1.65
CA SER A 176 10.40 9.94 -1.52
C SER A 176 11.57 8.96 -1.34
N LYS A 177 11.37 7.92 -0.52
CA LYS A 177 12.38 6.86 -0.29
C LYS A 177 12.61 5.99 -1.53
N ILE A 178 11.59 5.73 -2.34
CA ILE A 178 11.77 5.08 -3.66
C ILE A 178 12.72 5.89 -4.53
N GLY A 179 12.62 7.22 -4.52
CA GLY A 179 13.54 8.11 -5.25
C GLY A 179 14.99 8.08 -4.77
N GLN A 180 15.26 7.52 -3.58
CA GLN A 180 16.60 7.37 -3.01
C GLN A 180 17.25 6.02 -3.37
N ILE A 181 16.51 5.12 -4.01
CA ILE A 181 17.04 3.82 -4.41
C ILE A 181 18.13 4.03 -5.47
N ALA A 182 19.33 3.52 -5.20
CA ALA A 182 20.41 3.51 -6.17
C ALA A 182 20.04 2.58 -7.35
N THR A 183 19.96 3.15 -8.56
CA THR A 183 19.58 2.43 -9.79
C THR A 183 20.77 2.03 -10.66
N GLY A 184 22.00 2.42 -10.29
CA GLY A 184 23.23 2.11 -11.02
C GLY A 184 24.34 1.59 -10.11
N LYS A 185 25.42 1.10 -10.72
CA LYS A 185 26.64 0.69 -10.00
C LYS A 185 27.24 1.86 -9.22
N LYS A 186 27.81 1.60 -8.05
CA LYS A 186 28.51 2.62 -7.28
C LYS A 186 29.79 3.08 -7.97
N TRP A 187 30.14 4.35 -7.79
CA TRP A 187 31.40 4.92 -8.24
C TRP A 187 31.82 6.06 -7.32
N ALA A 188 33.12 6.36 -7.31
CA ALA A 188 33.69 7.49 -6.58
C ALA A 188 34.86 8.08 -7.37
N SER A 189 35.17 9.35 -7.16
CA SER A 189 36.32 10.02 -7.75
C SER A 189 36.91 11.05 -6.79
N GLY A 190 38.17 11.41 -6.99
CA GLY A 190 38.80 12.46 -6.20
C GLY A 190 40.20 12.79 -6.65
N ILE A 191 40.88 13.54 -5.80
CA ILE A 191 42.30 13.88 -5.94
C ILE A 191 43.04 13.23 -4.77
N THR A 192 44.21 12.65 -5.03
CA THR A 192 45.11 12.11 -4.00
C THR A 192 46.56 12.47 -4.32
N SER A 193 47.45 12.18 -3.38
CA SER A 193 48.90 12.32 -3.56
C SER A 193 49.58 10.97 -3.65
N SER A 194 50.67 10.87 -4.41
CA SER A 194 51.57 9.74 -4.31
C SER A 194 52.50 9.90 -3.12
N SER A 195 52.87 8.77 -2.52
CA SER A 195 53.77 8.72 -1.37
C SER A 195 55.16 9.27 -1.68
N ALA A 196 55.80 9.84 -0.66
CA ALA A 196 57.22 10.20 -0.70
C ALA A 196 58.14 8.97 -0.61
N THR A 197 57.68 7.93 0.08
CA THR A 197 58.39 6.66 0.29
C THR A 197 57.90 5.59 -0.65
N THR A 198 58.71 4.55 -0.83
CA THR A 198 58.36 3.40 -1.68
C THR A 198 57.97 2.18 -0.86
N MET A 199 57.09 1.35 -1.39
CA MET A 199 56.77 0.02 -0.86
C MET A 199 57.02 -1.05 -1.93
N ALA A 200 57.26 -2.29 -1.49
CA ALA A 200 57.43 -3.42 -2.40
C ALA A 200 56.07 -3.91 -2.94
N PHE A 201 55.90 -3.90 -4.26
CA PHE A 201 54.72 -4.42 -4.95
C PHE A 201 55.07 -5.64 -5.78
N ARG A 202 54.21 -6.66 -5.74
CA ARG A 202 54.45 -7.92 -6.45
C ARG A 202 54.15 -7.77 -7.94
N LEU A 203 55.12 -8.15 -8.76
CA LEU A 203 54.96 -8.17 -10.21
C LEU A 203 53.98 -9.27 -10.63
N GLY A 204 53.32 -9.08 -11.76
CA GLY A 204 52.41 -10.07 -12.35
C GLY A 204 53.10 -11.30 -12.94
N SER A 205 54.43 -11.38 -13.00
CA SER A 205 55.08 -12.63 -13.43
C SER A 205 54.82 -13.73 -12.40
N SER A 206 54.79 -15.00 -12.82
CA SER A 206 54.39 -16.17 -12.02
C SER A 206 55.33 -16.53 -10.82
N GLY A 207 56.03 -15.55 -10.25
CA GLY A 207 56.96 -15.68 -9.12
C GLY A 207 56.62 -14.78 -7.93
N THR A 208 57.58 -14.63 -7.01
CA THR A 208 57.49 -13.79 -5.78
C THR A 208 58.20 -12.45 -5.93
N SER A 209 58.68 -12.12 -7.12
CA SER A 209 59.45 -10.90 -7.38
C SER A 209 58.64 -9.63 -7.09
N THR A 210 59.29 -8.70 -6.40
CA THR A 210 58.71 -7.39 -6.07
C THR A 210 59.54 -6.26 -6.66
N VAL A 211 58.89 -5.16 -6.98
CA VAL A 211 59.56 -3.88 -7.30
C VAL A 211 59.11 -2.82 -6.30
N SER A 212 60.06 -1.99 -5.84
CA SER A 212 59.75 -0.89 -4.95
C SER A 212 59.17 0.29 -5.74
N ARG A 213 57.98 0.76 -5.37
CA ARG A 213 57.28 1.88 -6.03
C ARG A 213 56.70 2.83 -5.00
N PRO A 214 56.61 4.14 -5.31
CA PRO A 214 55.64 5.02 -4.66
C PRO A 214 54.21 4.46 -4.84
N PHE A 215 53.27 4.99 -4.10
CA PHE A 215 51.90 4.48 -4.10
C PHE A 215 50.89 5.58 -3.82
N ILE A 216 49.68 5.36 -4.30
CA ILE A 216 48.51 6.13 -3.89
C ILE A 216 47.71 5.32 -2.88
N THR A 217 47.10 5.99 -1.91
CA THR A 217 46.12 5.39 -1.01
C THR A 217 44.86 6.24 -1.04
N VAL A 218 43.72 5.59 -1.21
CA VAL A 218 42.40 6.18 -1.10
C VAL A 218 41.63 5.37 -0.08
N SER A 219 40.95 6.05 0.83
CA SER A 219 40.10 5.46 1.88
C SER A 219 38.73 6.10 1.88
N GLY A 220 37.78 5.50 2.61
CA GLY A 220 36.41 6.02 2.75
C GLY A 220 35.48 5.60 1.60
N LEU A 221 35.84 4.55 0.85
CA LEU A 221 34.88 3.90 -0.05
C LEU A 221 33.89 3.07 0.77
N ASP A 222 32.70 2.87 0.21
CA ASP A 222 31.61 2.03 0.76
C ASP A 222 31.22 0.89 -0.21
N PHE A 223 32.12 0.57 -1.13
CA PHE A 223 32.01 -0.47 -2.14
C PHE A 223 33.40 -0.98 -2.52
N ILE A 224 33.47 -2.20 -3.08
CA ILE A 224 34.74 -2.81 -3.50
C ILE A 224 34.94 -2.53 -5.00
N PRO A 225 35.86 -1.64 -5.43
CA PRO A 225 35.97 -1.28 -6.85
C PRO A 225 36.44 -2.43 -7.75
N ASN A 226 35.77 -2.71 -8.87
CA ASN A 226 36.26 -3.65 -9.88
C ASN A 226 37.17 -3.01 -10.93
N PHE A 227 37.13 -1.68 -11.05
CA PHE A 227 37.88 -0.92 -12.03
C PHE A 227 38.28 0.42 -11.44
N ILE A 228 39.57 0.75 -11.50
CA ILE A 228 40.11 2.01 -10.99
C ILE A 228 41.03 2.58 -12.06
N ILE A 229 40.96 3.90 -12.26
CA ILE A 229 41.95 4.66 -13.03
C ILE A 229 42.48 5.75 -12.11
N ALA A 230 43.79 5.90 -12.04
CA ALA A 230 44.45 7.03 -11.39
C ALA A 230 45.49 7.63 -12.34
N SER A 231 45.48 8.94 -12.53
CA SER A 231 46.39 9.61 -13.46
C SER A 231 46.85 10.98 -12.97
N THR A 232 48.04 11.39 -13.38
CA THR A 232 48.56 12.75 -13.16
C THR A 232 47.80 13.79 -13.98
N ASN A 233 47.51 14.94 -13.40
CA ASN A 233 46.89 16.07 -14.11
C ASN A 233 47.94 17.01 -14.71
N GLY A 234 48.27 16.84 -15.99
CA GLY A 234 48.74 17.93 -16.85
C GLY A 234 50.03 18.66 -16.45
N GLU A 235 50.98 18.02 -15.77
CA GLU A 235 52.30 18.62 -15.55
C GLU A 235 53.16 18.56 -16.84
N THR A 236 53.85 19.64 -17.17
CA THR A 236 54.64 19.75 -18.39
C THR A 236 55.83 18.77 -18.39
N GLY A 237 55.72 17.72 -19.20
CA GLY A 237 56.82 16.81 -19.55
C GLY A 237 56.82 15.44 -18.90
N TRP A 238 55.86 15.13 -18.01
CA TRP A 238 55.77 13.86 -17.27
C TRP A 238 54.32 13.43 -17.09
N GLY A 239 54.02 12.14 -17.21
CA GLY A 239 52.70 11.63 -16.88
C GLY A 239 52.71 10.18 -16.44
N SER A 240 51.76 9.83 -15.59
CA SER A 240 51.56 8.45 -15.12
C SER A 240 50.08 8.11 -15.08
N ILE A 241 49.79 6.86 -15.42
CA ILE A 241 48.46 6.26 -15.29
C ILE A 241 48.60 4.89 -14.65
N THR A 242 47.81 4.65 -13.61
CA THR A 242 47.65 3.35 -13.00
C THR A 242 46.22 2.91 -13.22
N VAL A 243 46.03 1.76 -13.84
CA VAL A 243 44.72 1.14 -14.05
C VAL A 243 44.66 -0.16 -13.29
N PHE A 244 43.61 -0.33 -12.48
CA PHE A 244 43.30 -1.60 -11.85
C PHE A 244 42.03 -2.20 -12.46
N ARG A 245 42.02 -3.51 -12.63
CA ARG A 245 40.90 -4.31 -13.09
C ARG A 245 40.85 -5.63 -12.32
N ARG A 246 39.75 -5.91 -11.62
CA ARG A 246 39.63 -7.06 -10.72
C ARG A 246 39.66 -8.42 -11.43
N ASP A 247 39.07 -8.51 -12.62
CA ASP A 247 39.11 -9.70 -13.48
C ASP A 247 40.43 -9.82 -14.26
N GLY A 248 41.35 -8.88 -14.05
CA GLY A 248 42.65 -8.82 -14.68
C GLY A 248 42.61 -8.27 -16.10
N PHE A 249 43.80 -8.00 -16.63
CA PHE A 249 44.02 -7.69 -18.04
C PHE A 249 44.38 -9.00 -18.72
N GLY A 250 43.53 -9.48 -19.65
CA GLY A 250 43.56 -10.83 -20.22
C GLY A 250 44.92 -11.38 -20.64
N THR A 251 45.01 -12.71 -20.79
CA THR A 251 46.24 -13.49 -20.99
C THR A 251 47.05 -13.10 -22.24
N LEU A 252 47.82 -12.01 -22.16
CA LEU A 252 48.96 -11.82 -23.05
C LEU A 252 50.03 -12.83 -22.61
N SER A 253 50.46 -13.65 -23.56
CA SER A 253 51.13 -14.96 -23.45
C SER A 253 52.37 -15.11 -22.53
N MET A 254 52.73 -14.14 -21.69
CA MET A 254 53.94 -14.19 -20.85
C MET A 254 53.74 -13.76 -19.39
N ILE A 255 52.57 -13.25 -19.00
CA ILE A 255 52.33 -12.75 -17.64
C ILE A 255 50.92 -13.19 -17.19
N ARG A 256 50.81 -14.03 -16.15
CA ARG A 256 49.54 -14.55 -15.61
C ARG A 256 49.14 -13.70 -14.40
N ASP A 257 47.86 -13.41 -14.19
CA ASP A 257 47.34 -12.68 -13.01
C ASP A 257 47.79 -11.19 -12.91
N ILE A 258 47.74 -10.42 -14.01
CA ILE A 258 47.89 -8.95 -13.92
C ILE A 258 46.54 -8.31 -13.59
N HIS A 259 46.48 -7.62 -12.46
CA HIS A 259 45.29 -6.87 -12.03
C HIS A 259 45.52 -5.36 -12.06
N ILE A 260 46.79 -4.92 -12.08
CA ILE A 260 47.16 -3.51 -12.08
C ILE A 260 48.18 -3.29 -13.19
N SER A 261 47.96 -2.26 -14.02
CA SER A 261 48.93 -1.76 -14.99
C SER A 261 49.34 -0.35 -14.60
N ASP A 262 50.62 -0.14 -14.34
CA ASP A 262 51.21 1.19 -14.12
C ASP A 262 52.03 1.56 -15.36
N THR A 263 51.71 2.71 -15.94
CA THR A 263 52.42 3.27 -17.08
C THR A 263 52.93 4.65 -16.75
N HIS A 264 54.19 4.93 -17.06
CA HIS A 264 54.80 6.25 -16.90
C HIS A 264 55.48 6.68 -18.19
N TRP A 265 55.35 7.94 -18.57
CA TRP A 265 56.04 8.55 -19.71
C TRP A 265 56.68 9.88 -19.31
N SER A 266 57.82 10.19 -19.92
CA SER A 266 58.46 11.50 -19.83
C SER A 266 58.98 11.97 -21.18
N SER A 267 59.32 13.25 -21.29
CA SER A 267 59.94 13.83 -22.49
C SER A 267 61.33 13.25 -22.83
N THR A 268 61.91 12.44 -21.94
CA THR A 268 63.30 11.95 -22.03
C THR A 268 63.44 10.44 -21.91
N SER A 269 62.35 9.67 -21.76
CA SER A 269 62.40 8.21 -21.60
C SER A 269 61.27 7.46 -22.33
N SER A 270 61.58 6.27 -22.84
CA SER A 270 60.56 5.32 -23.34
C SER A 270 59.68 4.88 -22.19
N GLY A 271 58.36 4.98 -22.35
CA GLY A 271 57.42 4.68 -21.27
C GLY A 271 57.58 3.26 -20.73
N GLU A 272 57.55 3.13 -19.40
CA GLU A 272 57.61 1.82 -18.73
C GLU A 272 56.18 1.34 -18.45
N ILE A 273 55.86 0.12 -18.86
CA ILE A 273 54.61 -0.56 -18.50
C ILE A 273 54.98 -1.67 -17.52
N ALA A 274 54.41 -1.64 -16.32
CA ALA A 274 54.59 -2.68 -15.31
C ALA A 274 53.24 -3.28 -14.90
N GLY A 275 53.16 -4.61 -14.94
CA GLY A 275 52.01 -5.38 -14.47
C GLY A 275 52.20 -5.83 -13.02
N PHE A 276 51.19 -5.64 -12.18
CA PHE A 276 51.21 -6.04 -10.77
C PHE A 276 49.99 -6.87 -10.39
N ARG A 277 50.15 -7.61 -9.31
CA ARG A 277 49.08 -8.31 -8.60
C ARG A 277 48.44 -7.39 -7.56
N SER A 278 47.12 -7.48 -7.42
CA SER A 278 46.35 -6.72 -6.42
C SER A 278 45.99 -7.55 -5.18
N ASP A 279 46.16 -8.87 -5.25
CA ASP A 279 45.70 -9.84 -4.25
C ASP A 279 46.79 -10.25 -3.25
N VAL A 280 48.02 -9.78 -3.44
CA VAL A 280 49.20 -10.20 -2.66
C VAL A 280 50.19 -9.05 -2.52
N GLY A 281 50.78 -8.91 -1.33
CA GLY A 281 51.77 -7.88 -1.02
C GLY A 281 51.13 -6.59 -0.47
N ASN A 282 51.70 -5.43 -0.80
CA ASN A 282 51.27 -4.14 -0.26
C ASN A 282 50.14 -3.45 -1.03
N ALA A 283 49.78 -3.95 -2.21
CA ALA A 283 48.59 -3.49 -2.94
C ALA A 283 47.34 -4.11 -2.33
N TYR A 284 46.26 -3.33 -2.28
CA TYR A 284 44.94 -3.82 -1.91
C TYR A 284 43.85 -3.02 -2.63
N VAL A 285 42.72 -3.67 -2.86
CA VAL A 285 41.46 -3.07 -3.29
C VAL A 285 40.36 -3.77 -2.53
N ASP A 286 39.74 -3.08 -1.57
CA ASP A 286 38.71 -3.63 -0.71
C ASP A 286 37.50 -2.67 -0.58
N GLY A 287 36.55 -3.00 0.29
CA GLY A 287 35.33 -2.21 0.48
C GLY A 287 35.54 -0.87 1.18
N THR A 288 36.74 -0.60 1.71
CA THR A 288 37.08 0.62 2.45
C THR A 288 37.98 1.57 1.65
N GLY A 289 38.61 1.08 0.58
CA GLY A 289 39.58 1.84 -0.18
C GLY A 289 40.47 1.01 -1.09
N PHE A 290 41.55 1.63 -1.53
CA PHE A 290 42.60 0.95 -2.29
C PHE A 290 43.98 1.56 -2.04
N ARG A 291 45.01 0.73 -2.22
CA ARG A 291 46.40 1.16 -2.39
C ARG A 291 46.96 0.53 -3.65
N LEU A 292 47.42 1.37 -4.57
CA LEU A 292 47.97 0.95 -5.84
C LEU A 292 49.39 1.53 -6.02
N PRO A 293 50.32 0.78 -6.65
CA PRO A 293 51.61 1.33 -7.03
C PRO A 293 51.41 2.50 -8.00
N PHE A 294 52.24 3.52 -7.86
CA PHE A 294 52.25 4.69 -8.73
C PHE A 294 53.71 5.08 -8.99
N LYS A 295 54.10 5.30 -10.24
CA LYS A 295 55.52 5.47 -10.58
C LYS A 295 56.19 6.67 -9.88
N SER A 296 55.54 7.83 -9.89
CA SER A 296 56.17 9.10 -9.50
C SER A 296 55.90 9.45 -8.04
N PRO A 297 56.92 9.70 -7.20
CA PRO A 297 56.72 10.12 -5.81
C PRO A 297 56.35 11.61 -5.72
N ASN A 298 55.73 12.02 -4.61
CA ASN A 298 55.43 13.41 -4.27
C ASN A 298 54.57 14.17 -5.30
N ILE A 299 53.76 13.47 -6.08
CA ILE A 299 52.76 14.10 -6.94
C ILE A 299 51.55 14.41 -6.09
N ASN A 300 51.12 15.67 -6.04
CA ASN A 300 50.04 16.13 -5.16
C ASN A 300 48.68 16.31 -5.86
N ASN A 301 48.59 15.91 -7.13
CA ASN A 301 47.41 16.15 -7.96
C ASN A 301 47.09 14.94 -8.86
N ILE A 302 46.96 13.76 -8.26
CA ILE A 302 46.56 12.54 -8.96
C ILE A 302 45.04 12.47 -8.94
N GLN A 303 44.41 12.61 -10.11
CA GLN A 303 42.99 12.34 -10.29
C GLN A 303 42.76 10.83 -10.26
N TRP A 304 41.71 10.39 -9.57
CA TRP A 304 41.31 8.99 -9.58
C TRP A 304 39.79 8.86 -9.74
N VAL A 305 39.38 7.75 -10.33
CA VAL A 305 38.00 7.29 -10.41
C VAL A 305 37.95 5.77 -10.16
N ALA A 306 36.98 5.34 -9.39
CA ALA A 306 36.76 3.94 -9.00
C ALA A 306 35.30 3.56 -9.27
N PHE A 307 35.09 2.37 -9.84
CA PHE A 307 33.78 1.84 -10.19
C PHE A 307 33.57 0.45 -9.58
N GLU A 308 32.33 0.16 -9.17
CA GLU A 308 31.91 -1.14 -8.63
C GLU A 308 31.82 -2.28 -9.65
#